data_AF-A0A2I3SWQ3-F1
#
_entry.id   AF-A0A2I3SWQ3-F1
#
_cell.length_a   1.000
_cell.length_b   1.000
_cell.length_c   1.000
_cell.angle_alpha   90.00
_cell.angle_beta   90.00
_cell.angle_gamma   90.00
#
_symmetry.space_group_name_H-M   'P 1'
#
loop_
_entity.id
_entity.type
_entity.pdbx_description
1 polymer ?
#
loop_
_entity_poly.entity_id
_entity_poly.type
_entity_poly.pdbx_seq_one_letter_code
_entity_poly.pdbx_strand_id
1 'polypeptide(L)' 'MVEDGAEELEDLVHFSVSELPSRGYGVMEEIRRQGKLCDVTLKPTEFSDEMRRSCFSTFELPL' A
#
# COMPACT_ATOMS: atom_id res chain seq x y z
N MET A 1 -6.35 -25.03 -23.55
CA MET A 1 -6.18 -23.57 -23.60
C MET A 1 -6.03 -23.14 -22.16
N VAL A 2 -4.87 -22.60 -21.80
CA VAL A 2 -4.60 -22.14 -20.43
C VAL A 2 -5.24 -20.76 -20.33
N GLU A 3 -6.47 -20.72 -19.84
CA GLU A 3 -7.18 -19.51 -19.43
C GLU A 3 -7.25 -19.58 -17.89
N ASP A 4 -6.17 -19.19 -17.23
CA ASP A 4 -6.08 -19.14 -15.76
C ASP A 4 -5.32 -17.89 -15.28
N GLY A 5 -4.78 -17.08 -16.21
CA GLY A 5 -3.96 -15.91 -15.89
C GLY A 5 -4.57 -14.56 -16.30
N ALA A 6 -5.73 -14.55 -16.95
CA ALA A 6 -6.39 -13.32 -17.37
C ALA A 6 -7.17 -12.67 -16.23
N GLU A 7 -7.79 -13.49 -15.38
CA GLU A 7 -8.60 -13.05 -14.24
C GLU A 7 -7.76 -12.48 -13.09
N GLU A 8 -6.54 -12.99 -12.84
CA GLU A 8 -5.62 -12.41 -11.85
C GLU A 8 -5.07 -11.03 -12.27
N LEU A 9 -5.11 -10.71 -13.57
CA LEU A 9 -4.58 -9.47 -14.08
C LEU A 9 -5.52 -8.26 -13.83
N GLU A 10 -6.80 -8.51 -13.56
CA GLU A 10 -7.80 -7.47 -13.33
C GLU A 10 -7.65 -6.78 -11.96
N ASP A 11 -7.12 -7.49 -10.97
CA ASP A 11 -6.83 -6.97 -9.63
C ASP A 11 -5.47 -6.25 -9.56
N LEU A 12 -4.72 -6.19 -10.68
CA LEU A 12 -3.41 -5.57 -10.76
C LEU A 12 -3.51 -4.12 -11.24
N VAL A 13 -2.89 -3.19 -10.50
CA VAL A 13 -2.74 -1.80 -10.94
C VAL A 13 -1.27 -1.51 -11.23
N HIS A 14 -0.99 -1.01 -12.43
CA HIS A 14 0.35 -0.64 -12.87
C HIS A 14 0.58 0.87 -12.81
N PHE A 15 1.74 1.25 -12.29
CA PHE A 15 2.20 2.64 -12.20
C PHE A 15 3.70 2.71 -12.45
N SER A 16 4.13 3.79 -13.08
CA SER A 16 5.53 4.19 -13.08
C SER A 16 5.93 4.82 -11.74
N VAL A 17 7.22 4.83 -11.41
CA VAL A 17 7.73 5.40 -10.14
C VAL A 17 7.31 6.86 -9.96
N SER A 18 7.29 7.65 -11.04
CA SER A 18 6.85 9.05 -11.02
C SER A 18 5.38 9.26 -10.69
N GLU A 19 4.54 8.24 -10.87
CA GLU A 19 3.10 8.29 -10.58
C GLU A 19 2.76 7.81 -9.17
N LEU A 20 3.74 7.31 -8.41
CA LEU A 20 3.52 6.86 -7.03
C LEU A 20 2.92 7.99 -6.17
N PRO A 21 3.44 9.24 -6.19
CA PRO A 21 2.88 10.32 -5.36
C PRO A 21 1.45 10.70 -5.71
N SER A 22 1.10 10.69 -6.99
CA SER A 22 -0.19 11.21 -7.48
C SER A 22 -1.28 10.15 -7.60
N ARG A 23 -0.92 8.87 -7.75
CA ARG A 23 -1.85 7.76 -7.96
C ARG A 23 -1.55 6.54 -7.10
N GLY A 24 -0.29 6.10 -7.06
CA GLY A 24 0.08 4.83 -6.43
C GLY A 24 -0.16 4.80 -4.92
N TYR A 25 0.24 5.84 -4.20
CA TYR A 25 0.13 5.85 -2.74
C TYR A 25 -1.32 5.88 -2.24
N GLY A 26 -2.24 6.57 -2.94
CA GLY A 26 -3.67 6.55 -2.61
C GLY A 26 -4.30 5.17 -2.78
N VAL A 27 -3.89 4.40 -3.80
CA VAL A 27 -4.32 3.01 -3.98
C VAL A 27 -3.79 2.13 -2.83
N MET A 28 -2.51 2.29 -2.45
CA MET A 28 -1.92 1.58 -1.31
C MET A 28 -2.62 1.90 0.01
N GLU A 29 -3.06 3.16 0.20
CA GLU A 29 -3.84 3.57 1.36
C GLU A 29 -5.19 2.87 1.44
N GLU A 30 -5.92 2.79 0.31
CA GLU A 30 -7.22 2.13 0.25
C GLU A 30 -7.11 0.62 0.57
N ILE A 31 -6.15 -0.07 -0.06
CA ILE A 31 -5.90 -1.50 0.16
C ILE A 31 -5.69 -1.80 1.65
N ARG A 32 -4.88 -0.97 2.29
CA ARG A 32 -4.52 -1.12 3.70
C ARG A 32 -5.65 -0.75 4.65
N ARG A 33 -6.46 0.26 4.34
CA ARG A 33 -7.68 0.59 5.10
C ARG A 33 -8.66 -0.59 5.12
N GLN A 34 -8.67 -1.38 4.06
CA GLN A 34 -9.44 -2.62 3.98
C GLN A 34 -8.76 -3.80 4.68
N GLY A 35 -7.54 -3.63 5.20
CA GLY A 35 -6.75 -4.71 5.82
C GLY A 35 -6.24 -5.75 4.82
N LYS A 36 -6.19 -5.42 3.52
CA LYS A 36 -5.73 -6.32 2.47
C LYS A 36 -4.23 -6.17 2.25
N LEU A 37 -3.55 -7.26 1.86
CA LEU A 37 -2.11 -7.29 1.55
C LEU A 37 -1.22 -6.69 2.66
N CYS A 38 -1.66 -6.77 3.92
CA CYS A 38 -0.93 -6.27 5.09
C CYS A 38 -0.33 -7.46 5.86
N ASP A 39 0.87 -7.90 5.50
CA ASP A 39 1.52 -9.06 6.14
C ASP A 39 2.14 -8.73 7.50
N VAL A 40 2.39 -7.45 7.78
CA VAL A 40 3.04 -6.98 9.01
C VAL A 40 2.16 -5.91 9.67
N THR A 41 1.91 -6.08 10.97
CA THR A 41 1.24 -5.08 11.80
C THR A 41 2.24 -4.46 12.77
N LEU A 42 2.43 -3.14 12.68
CA LEU A 42 3.30 -2.42 13.59
C LEU A 42 2.53 -2.04 14.86
N LYS A 43 2.93 -2.59 16.01
CA LYS A 43 2.38 -2.17 17.30
C LYS A 43 3.03 -0.85 17.71
N PRO A 44 2.26 0.21 18.00
CA PRO A 44 2.82 1.52 18.33
C PRO A 44 3.92 1.39 19.39
N THR A 45 3.67 0.65 20.46
CA THR A 45 4.56 0.52 21.63
C THR A 45 5.94 -0.06 21.35
N GLU A 46 6.16 -0.74 20.22
CA GLU A 46 7.41 -1.48 19.94
C GLU A 46 8.39 -0.71 19.04
N PHE A 47 7.98 0.42 18.46
CA PHE A 47 8.80 1.22 17.55
C PHE A 47 9.20 2.57 18.14
N SER A 48 10.37 3.07 17.75
CA SER A 48 10.82 4.44 18.07
C SER A 48 9.91 5.47 17.41
N ASP A 49 9.80 6.67 17.99
CA ASP A 49 8.93 7.73 17.47
C ASP A 49 9.27 8.15 16.03
N GLU A 50 10.53 8.04 15.63
CA GLU A 50 10.97 8.32 14.26
C GLU A 50 10.49 7.24 13.27
N MET A 51 10.58 5.96 13.65
CA MET A 51 10.05 4.86 12.85
C MET A 51 8.53 4.94 12.76
N ARG A 52 7.86 5.29 13.86
CA ARG A 52 6.43 5.58 13.88
C ARG A 52 6.11 6.70 12.91
N ARG A 53 6.84 7.82 12.90
CA ARG A 53 6.61 8.94 11.97
C ARG A 53 6.88 8.59 10.52
N SER A 54 7.92 7.82 10.22
CA SER A 54 8.25 7.40 8.84
C SER A 54 7.19 6.46 8.28
N CYS A 55 6.81 5.43 9.07
CA CYS A 55 5.69 4.58 8.74
C CYS A 55 4.42 5.44 8.64
N PHE A 56 4.09 6.24 9.66
CA PHE A 56 2.88 7.05 9.69
C PHE A 56 2.83 8.10 8.59
N SER A 57 3.95 8.66 8.11
CA SER A 57 3.97 9.57 6.95
C SER A 57 3.89 8.84 5.62
N THR A 58 4.22 7.55 5.59
CA THR A 58 3.92 6.65 4.46
C THR A 58 2.47 6.17 4.51
N PHE A 59 1.86 6.15 5.70
CA PHE A 59 0.51 5.66 5.99
C PHE A 59 -0.57 6.77 5.93
N GLU A 60 -0.26 7.99 6.35
CA GLU A 60 -0.96 9.26 6.15
C GLU A 60 -0.20 10.05 5.10
N LEU A 61 -0.56 9.84 3.85
CA LEU A 61 -0.21 10.81 2.82
C LEU A 61 -0.98 12.09 3.15
N PRO A 62 -0.32 13.24 3.25
CA PRO A 62 -1.03 14.49 3.49
C PRO A 62 -1.98 14.73 2.31
N LEU A 63 -3.27 14.87 2.62
CA LEU A 63 -4.24 15.55 1.74
C LEU A 63 -3.74 16.98 1.45
#